data_AF-A0A928XN99-F1
#
_entry.id   AF-A0A928XN99-F1
#
_cell.length_a   1.000
_cell.length_b   1.000
_cell.length_c   1.000
_cell.angle_alpha   90.00
_cell.angle_beta   90.00
_cell.angle_gamma   90.00
#
_symmetry.space_group_name_H-M   'P 1'
#
loop_
_entity.id
_entity.type
_entity.pdbx_description
1 polymer ?
#
loop_
_entity_poly.entity_id
_entity_poly.type
_entity_poly.pdbx_seq_one_letter_code
_entity_poly.pdbx_strand_id
1 'polypeptide(L)'
;MSNANKSRTKTPTKRAPKRTAKRTPKTTTTADLLRLKAAEKRARDAYRSAAYDCDPNLSRAIRIREDATSLALAVRDIVSPGPDSGGLMRAMQCVADVARRLEFTARDIERDVFRSEVAS
;
A
#
# COMPACT_ATOMS: atom_id res chain seq x y z
N MET A 1 -34.77 60.16 -61.72
CA MET A 1 -35.32 59.20 -60.74
C MET A 1 -34.14 58.57 -60.00
N SER A 2 -33.95 58.95 -58.74
CA SER A 2 -32.85 58.49 -57.89
C SER A 2 -33.14 57.10 -57.34
N ASN A 3 -32.20 56.17 -57.44
CA ASN A 3 -32.25 54.94 -56.64
C ASN A 3 -30.90 54.71 -55.97
N ALA A 4 -30.85 55.04 -54.68
CA ALA A 4 -29.70 54.90 -53.81
C ALA A 4 -29.58 53.45 -53.33
N ASN A 5 -28.59 52.73 -53.83
CA ASN A 5 -28.27 51.39 -53.36
C ASN A 5 -27.36 51.49 -52.13
N LYS A 6 -27.93 51.36 -50.92
CA LYS A 6 -27.19 51.42 -49.65
C LYS A 6 -26.46 50.10 -49.40
N SER A 7 -25.13 50.14 -49.46
CA SER A 7 -24.22 49.08 -49.07
C SER A 7 -24.43 48.66 -47.60
N ARG A 8 -24.83 47.40 -47.39
CA ARG A 8 -25.05 46.81 -46.07
C ARG A 8 -23.72 46.31 -45.49
N THR A 9 -23.06 47.14 -44.69
CA THR A 9 -21.86 46.76 -43.93
C THR A 9 -22.22 45.77 -42.83
N LYS A 10 -21.73 44.53 -42.93
CA LYS A 10 -21.82 43.53 -41.85
C LYS A 10 -20.74 43.83 -40.81
N THR A 11 -21.13 44.19 -39.60
CA THR A 11 -20.23 44.29 -38.45
C THR A 11 -19.79 42.89 -37.98
N PRO A 12 -18.50 42.66 -37.69
CA PRO A 12 -18.05 41.37 -37.17
C PRO A 12 -18.34 41.31 -35.66
N THR A 13 -19.18 40.36 -35.26
CA THR A 13 -19.45 40.04 -33.85
C THR A 13 -18.19 39.42 -33.23
N LYS A 14 -17.47 40.19 -32.39
CA LYS A 14 -16.37 39.67 -31.57
C LYS A 14 -16.90 38.56 -30.67
N ARG A 15 -16.52 37.30 -30.92
CA ARG A 15 -16.76 36.19 -30.00
C ARG A 15 -15.92 36.43 -28.74
N ALA A 16 -16.58 36.51 -27.58
CA ALA A 16 -15.90 36.58 -26.29
C ALA A 16 -15.06 35.31 -26.06
N PRO A 17 -13.87 35.42 -25.45
CA PRO A 17 -13.05 34.26 -25.16
C PRO A 17 -13.74 33.36 -24.12
N LYS A 18 -13.86 32.07 -24.42
CA LYS A 18 -14.32 31.06 -23.46
C LYS A 18 -13.36 31.06 -22.27
N ARG A 19 -13.83 31.51 -21.11
CA ARG A 19 -13.11 31.35 -19.83
C ARG A 19 -12.99 29.86 -19.55
N THR A 20 -11.83 29.27 -19.81
CA THR A 20 -11.48 27.95 -19.28
C THR A 20 -11.37 28.09 -17.77
N ALA A 21 -12.32 27.50 -17.04
CA ALA A 21 -12.24 27.41 -15.59
C ALA A 21 -10.91 26.74 -15.21
N LYS A 22 -10.05 27.47 -14.50
CA LYS A 22 -8.87 26.89 -13.85
C LYS A 22 -9.37 25.78 -12.95
N ARG A 23 -9.08 24.52 -13.30
CA ARG A 23 -9.25 23.38 -12.41
C ARG A 23 -8.42 23.68 -11.17
N THR A 24 -9.07 24.06 -10.08
CA THR A 24 -8.42 24.08 -8.77
C THR A 24 -8.10 22.63 -8.40
N PRO A 25 -6.93 22.37 -7.80
CA PRO A 25 -6.63 21.04 -7.29
C PRO A 25 -7.71 20.69 -6.26
N LYS A 26 -8.39 19.55 -6.45
CA LYS A 26 -9.34 19.04 -5.47
C LYS A 26 -8.55 18.82 -4.18
N THR A 27 -8.89 19.57 -3.14
CA THR A 27 -8.38 19.34 -1.79
C THR A 27 -8.81 17.95 -1.36
N THR A 28 -7.85 17.02 -1.24
CA THR A 28 -8.10 15.68 -0.71
C THR A 28 -8.67 15.82 0.69
N THR A 29 -9.92 15.42 0.87
CA THR A 29 -10.57 15.53 2.18
C THR A 29 -10.06 14.45 3.11
N THR A 30 -10.26 14.63 4.42
CA THR A 30 -9.96 13.59 5.43
C THR A 30 -10.69 12.27 5.11
N ALA A 31 -11.91 12.36 4.57
CA ALA A 31 -12.67 11.18 4.14
C ALA A 31 -12.01 10.46 2.96
N ASP A 32 -11.42 11.20 2.01
CA ASP A 32 -10.70 10.63 0.88
C ASP A 32 -9.38 9.98 1.32
N LEU A 33 -8.67 10.58 2.27
CA LEU A 33 -7.49 9.98 2.89
C LEU A 33 -7.82 8.67 3.63
N LEU A 34 -8.93 8.62 4.37
CA LEU A 34 -9.39 7.41 5.05
C LEU A 34 -9.78 6.31 4.05
N ARG A 35 -10.46 6.67 2.96
CA ARG A 35 -10.79 5.72 1.87
C ARG A 35 -9.54 5.18 1.20
N LEU A 36 -8.54 6.03 0.93
CA LEU A 36 -7.25 5.62 0.37
C LEU A 36 -6.51 4.65 1.28
N LYS A 37 -6.42 4.94 2.59
CA LYS A 37 -5.81 4.01 3.57
C LYS A 37 -6.55 2.68 3.64
N ALA A 38 -7.88 2.70 3.62
CA ALA A 38 -8.67 1.47 3.61
C ALA A 38 -8.48 0.67 2.31
N ALA A 39 -8.37 1.35 1.16
CA ALA A 39 -8.08 0.72 -0.13
C ALA A 39 -6.67 0.11 -0.17
N GLU A 40 -5.66 0.81 0.36
CA GLU A 40 -4.30 0.31 0.48
C GLU A 40 -4.24 -0.95 1.35
N LYS A 41 -4.94 -0.94 2.49
CA LYS A 41 -5.04 -2.12 3.35
C LYS A 41 -5.66 -3.30 2.61
N ARG A 42 -6.82 -3.11 1.95
CA ARG A 42 -7.48 -4.17 1.18
C ARG A 42 -6.59 -4.70 0.06
N ALA A 43 -5.87 -3.84 -0.64
CA ALA A 43 -4.94 -4.23 -1.69
C ALA A 43 -3.80 -5.10 -1.13
N ARG A 44 -3.23 -4.72 0.02
CA ARG A 44 -2.20 -5.51 0.71
C ARG A 44 -2.74 -6.89 1.12
N ASP A 45 -3.94 -6.93 1.69
CA ASP A 45 -4.56 -8.18 2.13
C ASP A 45 -4.89 -9.10 0.93
N ALA A 46 -5.37 -8.53 -0.18
CA ALA A 46 -5.64 -9.26 -1.42
C ALA A 46 -4.36 -9.82 -2.06
N TYR A 47 -3.29 -9.01 -2.16
CA TYR A 47 -1.99 -9.47 -2.64
C TYR A 47 -1.42 -10.57 -1.76
N ARG A 48 -1.59 -10.45 -0.45
CA ARG A 48 -1.17 -11.46 0.52
C ARG A 48 -1.92 -12.76 0.29
N SER A 49 -3.25 -12.73 0.19
CA SER A 49 -4.06 -13.93 -0.08
C SER A 49 -3.65 -14.60 -1.39
N ALA A 50 -3.54 -13.83 -2.48
CA ALA A 50 -3.12 -14.36 -3.77
C ALA A 50 -1.71 -14.96 -3.72
N ALA A 51 -0.78 -14.34 -3.00
CA ALA A 51 0.55 -14.89 -2.77
C ALA A 51 0.52 -16.20 -1.96
N TYR A 52 -0.42 -16.33 -1.01
CA TYR A 52 -0.64 -17.56 -0.25
C TYR A 52 -1.22 -18.70 -1.10
N ASP A 53 -2.11 -18.36 -2.03
CA ASP A 53 -2.81 -19.34 -2.86
C ASP A 53 -1.98 -19.83 -4.05
N CYS A 54 -1.03 -19.02 -4.54
CA CYS A 54 -0.32 -19.30 -5.81
C CYS A 54 1.10 -19.86 -5.64
N ASP A 55 1.81 -19.54 -4.56
CA ASP A 55 3.21 -19.98 -4.40
C ASP A 55 3.58 -20.18 -2.91
N PRO A 56 3.82 -21.43 -2.47
CA PRO A 56 4.23 -21.72 -1.10
C PRO A 56 5.59 -21.10 -0.73
N ASN A 57 6.48 -20.84 -1.70
CA ASN A 57 7.75 -20.14 -1.45
C ASN A 57 7.54 -18.64 -1.24
N LEU A 58 6.67 -18.02 -2.02
CA LEU A 58 6.30 -16.61 -1.85
C LEU A 58 5.59 -16.38 -0.50
N SER A 59 4.70 -17.30 -0.14
CA SER A 59 4.05 -17.36 1.17
C SER A 59 5.05 -17.38 2.32
N ARG A 60 6.09 -18.22 2.19
CA ARG A 60 7.17 -18.38 3.15
C ARG A 60 8.01 -17.09 3.25
N ALA A 61 8.38 -16.50 2.12
CA ALA A 61 9.14 -15.24 2.08
C ALA A 61 8.37 -14.07 2.72
N ILE A 62 7.06 -13.97 2.47
CA ILE A 62 6.21 -12.96 3.12
C ILE A 62 6.18 -13.15 4.63
N ARG A 63 6.05 -14.39 5.12
CA ARG A 63 6.05 -14.72 6.54
C ARG A 63 7.36 -14.30 7.22
N ILE A 64 8.50 -14.67 6.63
CA ILE A 64 9.82 -14.31 7.15
C ILE A 64 9.99 -12.80 7.23
N ARG A 65 9.55 -12.06 6.20
CA ARG A 65 9.62 -10.59 6.19
C ARG A 65 8.78 -9.95 7.30
N GLU A 66 7.60 -10.49 7.56
CA GLU A 66 6.72 -9.99 8.63
C GLU A 66 7.28 -10.29 10.01
N ASP A 67 7.77 -11.50 10.23
CA ASP A 67 8.45 -11.90 11.46
C ASP A 67 9.67 -11.00 11.74
N ALA A 68 10.49 -10.69 10.72
CA ALA A 68 11.60 -9.74 10.84
C ALA A 68 11.15 -8.32 11.21
N THR A 69 10.02 -7.87 10.65
CA THR A 69 9.45 -6.56 10.98
C THR A 69 8.94 -6.51 12.42
N SER A 70 8.26 -7.56 12.87
CA SER A 70 7.80 -7.70 14.26
C SER A 70 8.96 -7.71 15.25
N LEU A 71 10.06 -8.43 14.93
CA LEU A 71 11.28 -8.42 15.72
C LEU A 71 11.90 -7.02 15.81
N ALA A 72 12.00 -6.30 14.70
CA ALA A 72 12.57 -4.95 14.69
C ALA A 72 11.77 -3.99 15.60
N LEU A 73 10.44 -4.10 15.60
CA LEU A 73 9.58 -3.33 16.50
C LEU A 73 9.75 -3.74 17.95
N ALA A 74 9.81 -5.05 18.23
CA ALA A 74 10.03 -5.55 19.58
C ALA A 74 11.39 -5.12 20.14
N VAL A 75 12.47 -5.21 19.35
CA VAL A 75 13.80 -4.74 19.74
C VAL A 75 13.80 -3.25 20.02
N ARG A 76 13.13 -2.44 19.18
CA ARG A 76 12.98 -1.00 19.43
C ARG A 76 12.28 -0.73 20.75
N ASP A 77 11.19 -1.44 21.03
CA ASP A 77 10.41 -1.28 22.26
C ASP A 77 11.16 -1.79 23.50
N ILE A 78 12.15 -2.69 23.35
CA ILE A 78 13.09 -3.11 24.40
C ILE A 78 14.18 -2.07 24.64
N VAL A 79 14.79 -1.54 23.57
CA VAL A 79 15.94 -0.60 23.63
C VAL A 79 15.50 0.82 24.01
N SER A 80 14.28 1.19 23.66
CA SER A 80 13.67 2.47 23.99
C SER A 80 12.28 2.22 24.58
N PRO A 81 12.22 1.69 25.81
CA PRO A 81 10.96 1.38 26.45
C PRO A 81 10.16 2.68 26.59
N GLY A 82 8.93 2.65 26.09
CA GLY A 82 7.96 3.70 26.40
C GLY A 82 7.72 3.79 27.91
N PRO A 83 7.02 4.83 28.39
CA PRO A 83 6.77 5.05 29.81
C PRO A 83 6.04 3.89 30.52
N ASP A 84 5.40 2.99 29.75
CA ASP A 84 4.65 1.86 30.28
C ASP A 84 5.48 0.56 30.22
N SER A 85 5.75 -0.04 31.38
CA SER A 85 6.42 -1.35 31.53
C SER A 85 5.73 -2.51 30.80
N GLY A 86 4.46 -2.35 30.41
CA GLY A 86 3.73 -3.31 29.56
C GLY A 86 4.25 -3.40 28.12
N GLY A 87 5.02 -2.41 27.64
CA GLY A 87 5.70 -2.47 26.34
C GLY A 87 6.77 -3.55 26.29
N LEU A 88 7.59 -3.64 27.34
CA LEU A 88 8.70 -4.60 27.43
C LEU A 88 8.21 -6.05 27.44
N MET A 89 7.17 -6.36 28.24
CA MET A 89 6.59 -7.71 28.30
C MET A 89 6.02 -8.14 26.94
N ARG A 90 5.31 -7.23 26.24
CA ARG A 90 4.79 -7.49 24.89
C ARG A 90 5.91 -7.71 23.88
N ALA A 91 6.99 -6.94 23.97
CA ALA A 91 8.14 -7.11 23.10
C ALA A 91 8.82 -8.47 23.32
N MET A 92 9.06 -8.88 24.57
CA MET A 92 9.63 -10.18 24.89
C MET A 92 8.74 -11.34 24.42
N GLN A 93 7.43 -11.23 24.60
CA GLN A 93 6.47 -12.21 24.09
C GLN A 93 6.51 -12.29 22.56
N CYS A 94 6.58 -11.15 21.89
CA CYS A 94 6.69 -11.07 20.43
C CYS A 94 7.97 -11.76 19.92
N VAL A 95 9.11 -11.53 20.58
CA VAL A 95 10.39 -12.22 20.26
C VAL A 95 10.24 -13.73 20.38
N ALA A 96 9.64 -14.23 21.46
CA ALA A 96 9.43 -15.66 21.66
C ALA A 96 8.50 -16.29 20.60
N ASP A 97 7.44 -15.59 20.22
CA ASP A 97 6.50 -16.06 19.19
C ASP A 97 7.15 -16.10 17.81
N VAL A 98 7.92 -15.07 17.46
CA VAL A 98 8.65 -15.03 16.19
C VAL A 98 9.73 -16.11 16.15
N ALA A 99 10.47 -16.33 17.25
CA ALA A 99 11.49 -17.38 17.31
C ALA A 99 10.91 -18.77 17.00
N ARG A 100 9.75 -19.11 17.59
CA ARG A 100 9.04 -20.37 17.30
C ARG A 100 8.61 -20.49 15.84
N ARG A 101 8.13 -19.40 15.24
CA ARG A 101 7.73 -19.38 13.82
C ARG A 101 8.91 -19.57 12.87
N LEU A 102 10.04 -18.95 13.18
CA LEU A 102 11.28 -19.12 12.42
C LEU A 102 11.82 -20.55 12.52
N GLU A 103 11.80 -21.15 13.72
CA GLU A 103 12.21 -22.54 13.92
C GLU A 103 11.34 -23.51 13.11
N PHE A 104 10.01 -23.34 13.14
CA PHE A 104 9.10 -24.14 12.32
C PHE A 104 9.40 -23.99 10.81
N THR A 105 9.63 -22.74 10.38
CA THR A 105 9.93 -22.43 8.98
C THR A 105 11.26 -23.05 8.54
N ALA A 106 12.28 -23.04 9.40
CA ALA A 106 13.58 -23.66 9.13
C ALA A 106 13.45 -25.18 8.95
N ARG A 107 12.72 -25.87 9.84
CA ARG A 107 12.46 -27.32 9.71
C ARG A 107 11.69 -27.67 8.44
N ASP A 108 10.73 -26.83 8.05
CA ASP A 108 9.99 -27.02 6.79
C ASP A 108 10.92 -26.88 5.58
N ILE A 109 11.85 -25.91 5.59
CA ILE A 109 12.86 -25.76 4.53
C ILE A 109 13.80 -26.97 4.49
N GLU A 110 14.32 -27.41 5.64
CA GLU A 110 15.20 -28.58 5.72
C GLU A 110 14.54 -29.84 5.16
N ARG A 111 13.24 -30.05 5.47
CA ARG A 111 12.47 -31.18 4.93
C ARG A 111 12.32 -31.08 3.41
N ASP A 112 12.08 -29.88 2.88
CA ASP A 112 11.93 -29.68 1.44
C ASP A 112 13.26 -29.95 0.70
N VAL A 113 14.38 -29.47 1.26
CA VAL A 113 15.73 -29.74 0.73
C VAL A 113 16.01 -31.25 0.74
N PHE A 114 15.80 -31.93 1.87
CA PHE A 114 15.98 -33.37 1.97
C PHE A 114 15.15 -34.15 0.94
N ARG A 115 13.88 -33.76 0.74
CA ARG A 115 13.02 -34.38 -0.28
C ARG A 115 13.54 -34.17 -1.71
N SER A 116 14.11 -32.99 -2.00
CA SER A 116 14.68 -32.71 -3.32
C SER A 116 15.95 -33.50 -3.60
N GLU A 117 16.77 -33.76 -2.58
CA GLU A 117 18.00 -34.55 -2.67
C GLU A 117 17.72 -36.05 -2.82
N VAL A 118 16.69 -36.58 -2.15
CA VAL A 118 16.32 -38.01 -2.23
C VAL A 118 15.54 -38.34 -3.51
N ALA A 119 14.92 -37.35 -4.15
CA ALA A 119 14.19 -37.51 -5.40
C ALA A 119 15.05 -37.33 -6.67
N SER A 120 16.33 -36.97 -6.53
CA SER A 120 17.30 -36.79 -7.62
C SER A 120 18.22 -38.00 -7.76
#